data_AF-A0A2M9ZWL3-F1
#
_entry.id   AF-A0A2M9ZWL3-F1
#
_cell.length_a   1.000
_cell.length_b   1.000
_cell.length_c   1.000
_cell.angle_alpha   90.00
_cell.angle_beta   90.00
_cell.angle_gamma   90.00
#
_symmetry.space_group_name_H-M   'P 1'
#
loop_
_entity.id
_entity.type
_entity.pdbx_description
1 polymer ?
#
loop_
_entity_poly.entity_id
_entity_poly.type
_entity_poly.pdbx_seq_one_letter_code
_entity_poly.pdbx_strand_id
1 'polypeptide(L)'
;MIRLQICLLLSFMFLTAEACSGTFSRADVGGRVTSTQLVDSATIIRSKDYMELGVSSGESSVFFLFGIIPVTNPLNMDYALSDAVQKIPGGKSLIKVKYWHETHLFFPVGTISVLKVKGTVIGSPSASPTEAGKK
;
A
#
# COMPACT_ATOMS: atom_id res chain seq x y z
N MET A 1 -55.03 -12.84 6.82
CA MET A 1 -54.55 -11.88 5.79
C MET A 1 -53.33 -11.09 6.27
N ILE A 2 -53.30 -10.57 7.50
CA ILE A 2 -52.16 -9.83 8.09
C ILE A 2 -50.81 -10.59 8.09
N ARG A 3 -50.81 -11.91 8.33
CA ARG A 3 -49.56 -12.71 8.35
C ARG A 3 -48.89 -12.85 6.98
N LEU A 4 -49.67 -12.82 5.88
CA LEU A 4 -49.13 -12.89 4.52
C LEU A 4 -48.50 -11.56 4.11
N GLN A 5 -49.15 -10.44 4.46
CA GLN A 5 -48.61 -9.09 4.22
C GLN A 5 -47.30 -8.85 4.97
N ILE A 6 -47.20 -9.27 6.24
CA ILE A 6 -45.96 -9.14 7.02
C ILE A 6 -44.82 -9.93 6.39
N CYS A 7 -45.09 -11.15 5.91
CA CYS A 7 -44.08 -12.00 5.26
C CYS A 7 -43.56 -11.39 3.94
N LEU A 8 -44.46 -10.78 3.16
CA LEU A 8 -44.14 -10.15 1.88
C LEU A 8 -43.33 -8.85 2.09
N LEU A 9 -43.63 -8.09 3.14
CA LEU A 9 -42.91 -6.87 3.53
C LEU A 9 -41.50 -7.20 4.06
N LEU A 10 -41.35 -8.26 4.86
CA LEU A 10 -40.05 -8.74 5.35
C LEU A 10 -39.16 -9.28 4.23
N SER A 11 -39.75 -10.01 3.27
CA SER A 11 -39.05 -10.47 2.07
C SER A 11 -38.56 -9.31 1.21
N PHE A 12 -39.40 -8.29 1.00
CA PHE A 12 -39.03 -7.10 0.23
C PHE A 12 -37.92 -6.30 0.91
N MET A 13 -37.96 -6.17 2.23
CA MET A 13 -36.90 -5.49 2.99
C MET A 13 -35.55 -6.23 2.86
N PHE A 14 -35.55 -7.56 2.94
CA PHE A 14 -34.34 -8.38 2.74
C PHE A 14 -33.77 -8.24 1.32
N LEU A 15 -34.62 -8.22 0.29
CA LEU A 15 -34.19 -8.04 -1.11
C LEU A 15 -33.56 -6.67 -1.37
N THR A 16 -34.00 -5.62 -0.67
CA THR A 16 -33.41 -4.27 -0.81
C THR A 16 -32.16 -4.04 0.04
N ALA A 17 -31.96 -4.82 1.11
CA ALA A 17 -30.79 -4.69 1.97
C ALA A 17 -29.49 -5.20 1.31
N GLU A 18 -29.61 -6.13 0.35
CA GLU A 18 -28.48 -6.64 -0.44
C GLU A 18 -27.94 -5.60 -1.45
N ALA A 19 -28.68 -4.50 -1.71
CA ALA A 19 -28.26 -3.44 -2.63
C ALA A 19 -27.21 -2.47 -2.04
N CYS A 20 -26.80 -2.66 -0.78
CA CYS A 20 -25.76 -1.85 -0.14
C CYS A 20 -24.39 -2.52 -0.06
N SER A 21 -24.20 -3.69 -0.68
CA SER A 21 -22.86 -4.21 -0.95
C SER A 21 -22.39 -3.68 -2.30
N GLY A 22 -21.54 -2.65 -2.29
CA GLY A 22 -21.03 -1.93 -3.46
C GLY A 22 -20.17 -2.75 -4.43
N THR A 23 -20.65 -3.91 -4.88
CA THR A 23 -20.03 -4.72 -5.92
C THR A 23 -21.11 -5.19 -6.91
N PHE A 24 -21.15 -4.55 -8.09
CA PHE A 24 -22.06 -4.95 -9.17
C PHE A 24 -21.40 -5.90 -10.19
N SER A 25 -20.10 -6.17 -10.08
CA SER A 25 -19.43 -7.06 -11.04
C SER A 25 -18.40 -7.97 -10.37
N ARG A 26 -18.75 -9.26 -10.30
CA ARG A 26 -17.86 -10.38 -9.93
C ARG A 26 -16.76 -10.63 -10.98
N ALA A 27 -16.79 -9.92 -12.11
CA ALA A 27 -15.85 -10.07 -13.23
C ALA A 27 -14.79 -8.95 -13.29
N ASP A 28 -14.90 -7.90 -12.46
CA ASP A 28 -13.87 -6.85 -12.39
C ASP A 28 -12.72 -7.31 -11.48
N VAL A 29 -11.99 -8.32 -11.96
CA VAL A 29 -10.69 -8.72 -11.40
C VAL A 29 -9.63 -7.72 -11.88
N GLY A 30 -9.89 -6.44 -11.64
CA GLY A 30 -9.08 -5.32 -12.08
C GLY A 30 -8.76 -4.45 -10.89
N GLY A 31 -7.48 -4.36 -10.54
CA GLY A 31 -7.01 -3.50 -9.46
C GLY A 31 -7.53 -2.08 -9.66
N ARG A 32 -8.44 -1.64 -8.78
CA ARG A 32 -8.93 -0.26 -8.77
C ARG A 32 -7.76 0.64 -8.40
N VAL A 33 -7.16 1.28 -9.40
CA VAL A 33 -6.12 2.27 -9.17
C VAL A 33 -6.81 3.49 -8.54
N THR A 34 -6.53 3.75 -7.26
CA THR A 34 -6.92 5.02 -6.64
C THR A 34 -6.23 6.16 -7.40
N SER A 35 -6.95 7.26 -7.64
CA SER A 35 -6.38 8.42 -8.33
C SER A 35 -5.03 8.83 -7.72
N THR A 36 -4.01 8.99 -8.55
CA THR A 36 -2.69 9.46 -8.14
C THR A 36 -2.84 10.79 -7.39
N GLN A 37 -2.54 10.79 -6.10
CA GLN A 37 -2.54 12.01 -5.32
C GLN A 37 -1.17 12.68 -5.39
N LEU A 38 -1.15 13.96 -5.71
CA LEU A 38 0.03 14.80 -5.53
C LEU A 38 0.07 15.22 -4.07
N VAL A 39 1.11 14.81 -3.36
CA VAL A 39 1.34 15.24 -1.98
C VAL A 39 1.93 16.65 -2.01
N ASP A 40 1.30 17.57 -1.28
CA ASP A 40 1.62 19.01 -1.31
C ASP A 40 2.96 19.36 -0.62
N SER A 41 3.57 18.40 0.07
CA SER A 41 4.80 18.63 0.83
C SER A 41 5.94 17.74 0.34
N ALA A 42 6.96 18.37 -0.22
CA ALA A 42 8.26 17.78 -0.46
C ALA A 42 9.33 18.65 0.20
N THR A 43 10.19 18.04 1.01
CA THR A 43 11.33 18.74 1.59
C THR A 43 12.32 19.09 0.48
N ILE A 44 12.56 20.39 0.29
CA ILE A 44 13.54 20.86 -0.69
C ILE A 44 14.94 20.58 -0.16
N ILE A 45 15.66 19.69 -0.84
CA ILE A 45 17.09 19.44 -0.60
C ILE A 45 17.86 20.01 -1.79
N ARG A 46 18.89 20.82 -1.53
CA ARG A 46 19.70 21.39 -2.60
C ARG A 46 20.64 20.31 -3.14
N SER A 47 20.88 20.35 -4.46
CA SER A 47 21.70 19.35 -5.17
C SER A 47 23.14 19.22 -4.70
N LYS A 48 23.67 20.21 -3.95
CA LYS A 48 25.02 20.16 -3.37
C LYS A 48 25.09 19.38 -2.06
N ASP A 49 23.94 19.12 -1.44
CA ASP A 49 23.86 18.62 -0.05
C ASP A 49 23.72 17.09 0.02
N TYR A 50 23.66 16.40 -1.13
CA TYR A 50 23.48 14.96 -1.19
C TYR A 50 24.24 14.29 -2.33
N MET A 51 24.56 13.01 -2.14
CA MET A 51 25.08 12.13 -3.18
C MET A 51 24.04 11.04 -3.48
N GLU A 52 23.72 10.82 -4.76
CA GLU A 52 22.84 9.73 -5.18
C GLU A 52 23.60 8.40 -5.11
N LEU A 53 23.13 7.47 -4.29
CA LEU A 53 23.77 6.17 -4.08
C LEU A 53 23.20 5.08 -5.00
N GLY A 54 21.93 5.21 -5.40
CA GLY A 54 21.27 4.28 -6.30
C GLY A 54 19.76 4.28 -6.17
N VAL A 55 19.08 3.51 -7.02
CA VAL A 55 17.62 3.31 -6.95
C VAL A 55 17.32 2.09 -6.10
N SER A 56 16.44 2.23 -5.12
CA SER A 56 15.98 1.15 -4.24
C SER A 56 14.46 1.10 -4.16
N SER A 57 13.94 -0.08 -3.84
CA SER A 57 12.51 -0.30 -3.60
C SER A 57 12.30 -1.04 -2.28
N GLY A 58 11.23 -0.69 -1.57
CA GLY A 58 10.82 -1.31 -0.33
C GLY A 58 9.34 -1.63 -0.32
N GLU A 59 8.97 -2.62 0.47
CA GLU A 59 7.63 -3.21 0.43
C GLU A 59 7.08 -3.40 1.84
N SER A 60 5.79 -3.12 2.01
CA SER A 60 5.01 -3.51 3.18
C SER A 60 3.76 -4.21 2.69
N SER A 61 3.43 -5.36 3.25
CA SER A 61 2.26 -6.12 2.86
C SER A 61 1.43 -6.55 4.06
N VAL A 62 0.12 -6.62 3.84
CA VAL A 62 -0.86 -7.10 4.81
C VAL A 62 -1.75 -8.15 4.17
N PHE A 63 -1.98 -9.24 4.90
CA PHE A 63 -2.89 -10.30 4.51
C PHE A 63 -4.17 -10.24 5.33
N PHE A 64 -5.30 -10.21 4.63
CA PHE A 64 -6.64 -10.24 5.17
C PHE A 64 -7.29 -11.60 4.91
N LEU A 65 -7.49 -12.39 5.96
CA LEU A 65 -8.22 -13.64 5.90
C LEU A 65 -9.71 -13.37 5.70
N PHE A 66 -10.31 -14.07 4.73
CA PHE A 66 -11.70 -13.84 4.27
C PHE A 66 -12.02 -12.38 3.88
N GLY A 67 -10.99 -11.55 3.66
CA GLY A 67 -11.14 -10.13 3.34
C GLY A 67 -11.50 -9.22 4.52
N ILE A 68 -11.53 -9.73 5.76
CA ILE A 68 -11.98 -8.97 6.94
C ILE A 68 -10.94 -8.99 8.07
N ILE A 69 -10.32 -10.14 8.32
CA ILE A 69 -9.46 -10.33 9.50
C ILE A 69 -8.00 -10.10 9.09
N PRO A 70 -7.32 -9.02 9.54
CA PRO A 70 -5.90 -8.85 9.31
C PRO A 70 -5.13 -9.88 10.15
N VAL A 71 -4.35 -10.74 9.49
CA VAL A 71 -3.56 -11.78 10.17
C VAL A 71 -2.09 -11.39 10.33
N THR A 72 -1.61 -10.48 9.47
CA THR A 72 -0.22 -10.01 9.48
C THR A 72 -0.13 -8.57 9.99
N ASN A 73 1.10 -8.05 10.06
CA ASN A 73 1.35 -6.66 10.43
C ASN A 73 0.51 -5.69 9.60
N PRO A 74 0.05 -4.58 10.23
CA PRO A 74 -0.67 -3.54 9.52
C PRO A 74 0.22 -2.92 8.45
N LEU A 75 -0.41 -2.48 7.36
CA LEU A 75 0.26 -1.81 6.28
C LEU A 75 0.91 -0.51 6.79
N ASN A 76 2.23 -0.38 6.64
CA ASN A 76 2.96 0.78 7.16
C ASN A 76 3.93 1.33 6.10
N MET A 77 3.76 2.61 5.74
CA MET A 77 4.59 3.31 4.76
C MET A 77 6.02 3.55 5.27
N ASP A 78 6.19 3.87 6.56
CA ASP A 78 7.48 4.13 7.17
C ASP A 78 8.35 2.88 7.16
N TYR A 79 7.73 1.71 7.34
CA TYR A 79 8.40 0.42 7.22
C TYR A 79 8.89 0.19 5.79
N ALA A 80 8.04 0.40 4.78
CA ALA A 80 8.43 0.26 3.37
C ALA A 80 9.54 1.25 2.96
N LEU A 81 9.50 2.48 3.48
CA LEU A 81 10.55 3.49 3.28
C LEU A 81 11.87 3.06 3.94
N SER A 82 11.82 2.55 5.16
CA SER A 82 13.00 2.08 5.89
C SER A 82 13.64 0.88 5.21
N ASP A 83 12.82 -0.09 4.76
CA ASP A 83 13.28 -1.25 3.98
C ASP A 83 13.97 -0.80 2.69
N ALA A 84 13.45 0.22 1.99
CA ALA A 84 14.08 0.77 0.80
C ALA A 84 15.44 1.43 1.10
N VAL A 85 15.57 2.20 2.18
CA VAL A 85 16.83 2.87 2.54
C VAL A 85 17.89 1.85 2.99
N GLN A 86 17.51 0.87 3.79
CA GLN A 86 18.43 -0.10 4.39
C GLN A 86 19.09 -1.04 3.36
N LYS A 87 18.47 -1.24 2.20
CA LYS A 87 19.03 -2.04 1.10
C LYS A 87 20.32 -1.46 0.52
N ILE A 88 20.55 -0.15 0.66
CA ILE A 88 21.76 0.51 0.15
C ILE A 88 22.63 0.96 1.34
N PRO A 89 23.84 0.40 1.51
CA PRO A 89 24.72 0.80 2.60
C PRO A 89 25.11 2.28 2.47
N GLY A 90 24.98 3.03 3.56
CA GLY A 90 25.24 4.47 3.59
C GLY A 90 24.06 5.37 3.18
N GLY A 91 22.91 4.76 2.84
CA GLY A 91 21.66 5.47 2.60
C GLY A 91 21.12 6.16 3.85
N LYS A 92 20.77 7.45 3.74
CA LYS A 92 20.14 8.22 4.83
C LYS A 92 18.70 8.59 4.53
N SER A 93 18.38 8.85 3.26
CA SER A 93 17.06 9.31 2.84
C SER A 93 16.76 8.89 1.40
N LEU A 94 15.52 9.12 0.95
CA LEU A 94 15.04 8.82 -0.39
C LEU A 94 14.54 10.11 -1.06
N ILE A 95 14.86 10.28 -2.34
CA ILE A 95 14.31 11.32 -3.21
C ILE A 95 13.52 10.70 -4.37
N LYS A 96 12.70 11.52 -5.04
CA LYS A 96 11.89 11.10 -6.20
C LYS A 96 11.04 9.85 -5.89
N VAL A 97 10.43 9.84 -4.71
CA VAL A 97 9.66 8.71 -4.20
C VAL A 97 8.39 8.54 -5.03
N LYS A 98 8.13 7.30 -5.44
CA LYS A 98 6.88 6.85 -6.04
C LYS A 98 6.37 5.69 -5.20
N TYR A 99 5.11 5.76 -4.79
CA TYR A 99 4.46 4.67 -4.11
C TYR A 99 3.19 4.30 -4.86
N TRP A 100 2.84 3.02 -4.81
CA TRP A 100 1.59 2.51 -5.35
C TRP A 100 1.12 1.33 -4.52
N HIS A 101 -0.18 1.11 -4.55
CA HIS A 101 -0.84 0.09 -3.76
C HIS A 101 -1.42 -0.98 -4.69
N GLU A 102 -1.01 -2.22 -4.48
CA GLU A 102 -1.44 -3.39 -5.23
C GLU A 102 -2.31 -4.26 -4.32
N THR A 103 -3.54 -4.55 -4.76
CA THR A 103 -4.44 -5.45 -4.03
C THR A 103 -4.64 -6.71 -4.84
N HIS A 104 -4.15 -7.83 -4.34
CA HIS A 104 -4.32 -9.15 -4.92
C HIS A 104 -5.45 -9.89 -4.21
N LEU A 105 -6.50 -10.21 -4.96
CA LEU A 105 -7.66 -10.93 -4.46
C LEU A 105 -7.45 -12.45 -4.61
N PHE A 106 -7.51 -13.19 -3.50
CA PHE A 106 -7.39 -14.65 -3.48
C PHE A 106 -8.66 -15.26 -2.85
N PHE A 107 -9.78 -15.24 -3.59
CA PHE A 107 -11.01 -15.89 -3.11
C PHE A 107 -10.87 -17.42 -3.13
N PRO A 108 -11.25 -18.18 -2.08
CA PRO A 108 -11.93 -17.77 -0.83
C PRO A 108 -10.99 -17.46 0.35
N VAL A 109 -9.67 -17.64 0.17
CA VAL A 109 -8.65 -17.59 1.22
C VAL A 109 -8.52 -16.19 1.84
N GLY A 110 -8.45 -15.14 1.03
CA GLY A 110 -8.28 -13.79 1.53
C GLY A 110 -7.87 -12.77 0.48
N THR A 111 -7.41 -11.62 0.94
CA THR A 111 -6.89 -10.53 0.11
C THR A 111 -5.50 -10.16 0.61
N ILE A 112 -4.55 -9.95 -0.31
CA ILE A 112 -3.23 -9.41 0.00
C ILE A 112 -3.18 -7.96 -0.47
N SER A 113 -2.83 -7.06 0.42
CA SER A 113 -2.56 -5.67 0.11
C SER A 113 -1.06 -5.42 0.19
N VAL A 114 -0.44 -4.97 -0.89
CA VAL A 114 0.99 -4.67 -0.98
C VAL A 114 1.17 -3.19 -1.27
N LEU A 115 1.85 -2.49 -0.37
CA LEU A 115 2.35 -1.14 -0.59
C LEU A 115 3.80 -1.22 -1.06
N LYS A 116 4.04 -0.81 -2.29
CA LYS A 116 5.37 -0.72 -2.87
C LYS A 116 5.83 0.73 -2.89
N VAL A 117 7.07 0.94 -2.50
CA VAL A 117 7.73 2.24 -2.53
C VAL A 117 9.00 2.10 -3.35
N LYS A 118 9.24 3.05 -4.27
CA LYS A 118 10.44 3.12 -5.09
C LYS A 118 10.99 4.53 -5.06
N GLY A 119 12.30 4.68 -4.89
CA GLY A 119 12.95 5.98 -4.90
C GLY A 119 14.46 5.87 -5.09
N THR A 120 15.11 7.01 -5.26
CA THR A 120 16.57 7.10 -5.29
C THR A 120 17.08 7.35 -3.89
N VAL A 121 17.93 6.47 -3.38
CA VAL A 121 18.54 6.61 -2.05
C VAL A 121 19.67 7.63 -2.14
N ILE A 122 19.69 8.53 -1.17
CA ILE A 122 20.71 9.57 -1.03
C ILE A 122 21.50 9.40 0.25
N GLY A 123 22.79 9.73 0.17
CA GLY A 123 23.74 9.71 1.27
C GLY A 123 24.39 11.08 1.47
N SER A 124 25.21 11.17 2.52
CA SER A 124 26.07 12.33 2.76
C SER A 124 27.21 12.35 1.73
N PRO A 125 27.62 13.50 1.17
CA PRO A 125 28.77 13.58 0.28
C PRO A 125 30.09 13.13 0.94
N SER A 126 30.15 13.12 2.27
CA SER A 126 31.29 12.62 3.05
C SER A 126 31.32 11.09 3.19
N ALA A 127 30.22 10.39 2.88
CA ALA A 127 30.11 8.94 2.98
C ALA A 127 30.43 8.34 1.60
N SER A 128 31.72 8.26 1.28
CA SER A 128 32.16 7.48 0.12
C SER A 128 31.90 5.98 0.36
N PRO A 129 31.73 5.15 -0.69
CA PRO A 129 31.31 3.75 -0.56
C PRO A 129 32.29 2.83 0.21
N THR A 130 33.48 3.33 0.55
CA THR A 130 34.58 2.53 1.10
C THR A 130 34.50 2.34 2.62
N GLU A 131 33.69 3.13 3.34
CA GLU A 131 33.68 3.12 4.81
C GLU A 131 32.57 2.28 5.47
N ALA A 132 31.62 1.75 4.71
CA ALA A 132 30.47 1.02 5.27
C ALA A 132 30.73 -0.46 5.63
N GLY A 133 31.97 -0.93 5.45
CA GLY A 133 32.38 -2.34 5.69
C GLY A 133 33.24 -2.56 6.93
N LYS A 134 33.34 -1.59 7.85
CA LYS A 134 34.19 -1.74 9.05
C LYS A 134 33.50 -1.18 10.29
N LYS A 135 32.69 -2.03 10.94
CA LYS A 135 32.55 -2.14 12.40
C LYS A 135 31.81 -3.42 12.73
#